data_AF-A0A9P6PMY3-F1
#
_entry.id   AF-A0A9P6PMY3-F1
#
_cell.length_a   1.000
_cell.length_b   1.000
_cell.length_c   1.000
_cell.angle_alpha   90.00
_cell.angle_beta   90.00
_cell.angle_gamma   90.00
#
_symmetry.space_group_name_H-M   'P 1'
#
loop_
_entity.id
_entity.type
_entity.pdbx_description
1 polymer ?
#
loop_
_entity_poly.entity_id
_entity_poly.type
_entity_poly.pdbx_seq_one_letter_code
_entity_poly.pdbx_strand_id
1 'polypeptide(L)'
;MGDASIYFAGWVIHNLPYFGIHRSLFIHYYFPALYFSILLTCSLLSGLAAFLPRPERFGMYFVLITLEIWSSVQFSPLTYGSFMSREHCESLRPWANNLLRGHHGNQFDCSIAPFKNTTLISLSALEGRARK
;
A
#
# COMPACT_ATOMS: atom_id res chain seq x y z
N MET A 1 18.27 20.37 6.69
CA MET A 1 17.97 20.35 8.14
C MET A 1 16.82 21.28 8.51
N GLY A 2 16.69 22.49 7.94
CA GLY A 2 15.54 23.38 8.22
C GLY A 2 14.19 22.93 7.60
N ASP A 3 14.24 22.02 6.64
CA ASP A 3 13.10 21.42 5.95
C ASP A 3 12.42 20.30 6.77
N ALA A 4 13.21 19.49 7.48
CA ALA A 4 12.70 18.39 8.31
C ALA A 4 11.76 18.85 9.43
N SER A 5 12.02 20.01 10.04
CA SER A 5 11.18 20.55 11.11
C SER A 5 9.79 20.94 10.61
N ILE A 6 9.68 21.47 9.39
CA ILE A 6 8.41 21.84 8.77
C ILE A 6 7.59 20.58 8.46
N TYR A 7 8.21 19.54 7.90
CA TYR A 7 7.54 18.28 7.64
C TYR A 7 7.09 17.58 8.92
N PHE A 8 7.91 17.61 9.96
CA PHE A 8 7.53 17.08 11.28
C PHE A 8 6.36 17.86 11.89
N ALA A 9 6.39 19.19 11.85
CA ALA A 9 5.28 20.02 12.33
C ALA A 9 3.98 19.74 11.57
N GLY A 10 4.05 19.62 10.24
CA GLY A 10 2.92 19.25 9.39
C GLY A 10 2.36 17.86 9.75
N TRP A 11 3.23 16.89 10.00
CA TRP A 11 2.83 15.57 10.48
C TRP A 11 2.13 15.64 11.83
N VAL A 12 2.66 16.37 12.81
CA VAL A 12 2.03 16.51 14.14
C VAL A 12 0.66 17.14 14.02
N ILE A 13 0.54 18.27 13.32
CA ILE A 13 -0.74 18.99 13.16
C ILE A 13 -1.79 18.11 12.49
N HIS A 14 -1.39 17.26 11.54
CA HIS A 14 -2.32 16.36 10.87
C HIS A 14 -2.75 15.19 11.75
N ASN A 15 -1.86 14.65 12.61
CA ASN A 15 -2.20 13.52 13.49
C ASN A 15 -2.92 13.94 14.76
N LEU A 16 -2.60 15.11 15.32
CA LEU A 16 -3.17 15.64 16.57
C LEU A 16 -4.72 15.58 16.66
N PRO A 17 -5.49 16.03 15.65
CA PRO A 17 -6.94 16.08 15.75
C PRO A 17 -7.59 14.70 15.88
N TYR A 18 -6.92 13.63 15.46
CA TYR A 18 -7.49 12.29 15.45
C TYR A 18 -7.39 11.56 16.80
N PHE A 19 -6.59 12.04 17.76
CA PHE A 19 -6.44 11.41 19.07
C PHE A 19 -7.67 11.58 19.99
N GLY A 20 -8.56 12.54 19.71
CA GLY A 20 -9.73 12.83 20.54
C GLY A 20 -11.08 12.44 19.94
N ILE A 21 -11.09 11.76 18.79
CA ILE A 21 -12.31 11.47 18.03
C ILE A 21 -12.60 9.96 18.07
N HIS A 22 -13.73 9.56 18.68
CA HIS A 22 -14.13 8.16 18.88
C HIS A 22 -14.89 7.52 17.71
N ARG A 23 -14.81 8.07 16.50
CA ARG A 23 -15.54 7.54 15.32
C ARG A 23 -14.69 6.53 14.55
N SER A 24 -15.32 5.69 13.73
CA SER A 24 -14.59 4.81 12.80
C SER A 24 -13.80 5.66 11.79
N LEU A 25 -12.47 5.63 11.89
CA LEU A 25 -11.58 6.27 10.93
C LEU A 25 -11.23 5.27 9.82
N PHE A 26 -11.52 5.67 8.60
CA PHE A 26 -11.06 4.97 7.41
C PHE A 26 -9.60 5.30 7.11
N ILE A 27 -8.95 4.45 6.32
CA ILE A 27 -7.51 4.54 6.08
C ILE A 27 -7.11 5.81 5.31
N HIS A 28 -8.01 6.37 4.50
CA HIS A 28 -7.72 7.54 3.67
C HIS A 28 -7.44 8.81 4.48
N TYR A 29 -7.96 8.91 5.71
CA TYR A 29 -7.65 10.05 6.59
C TYR A 29 -6.17 10.09 6.99
N TYR A 30 -5.48 8.96 6.94
CA TYR A 30 -4.05 8.88 7.26
C TYR A 30 -3.15 9.18 6.05
N PHE A 31 -3.71 9.25 4.84
CA PHE A 31 -2.93 9.48 3.62
C PHE A 31 -2.15 10.81 3.63
N PRO A 32 -2.71 11.95 4.09
CA PRO A 32 -1.94 13.19 4.15
C PRO A 32 -0.87 13.17 5.23
N ALA A 33 -1.12 12.53 6.38
CA ALA A 33 -0.09 12.31 7.40
C ALA A 33 1.07 11.45 6.85
N LEU A 34 0.76 10.40 6.10
CA LEU A 34 1.73 9.54 5.44
C LEU A 34 2.60 10.32 4.44
N TYR A 35 2.01 11.26 3.68
CA TYR A 35 2.77 12.13 2.77
C TYR A 35 3.85 12.94 3.50
N PHE A 36 3.51 13.57 4.63
CA PHE A 36 4.50 14.30 5.43
C PHE A 36 5.58 13.38 6.02
N SER A 37 5.23 12.15 6.42
CA SER A 37 6.21 11.15 6.87
C SER A 37 7.19 10.74 5.77
N ILE A 38 6.74 10.61 4.53
CA ILE A 38 7.61 10.26 3.38
C ILE A 38 8.62 11.39 3.13
N LEU A 39 8.15 12.64 3.09
CA LEU A 39 9.02 13.81 2.89
C LEU A 39 10.04 13.95 4.03
N LEU A 40 9.60 13.76 5.28
CA LEU A 40 10.47 13.75 6.44
C LEU A 40 11.53 12.64 6.32
N THR A 41 11.13 11.43 5.96
CA THR A 41 12.04 10.29 5.78
C THR A 41 13.06 10.57 4.68
N CYS A 42 12.64 11.17 3.57
CA CYS A 42 13.54 11.56 2.47
C CYS A 42 14.57 12.62 2.91
N SER A 43 14.13 13.63 3.68
CA SER A 43 15.02 14.67 4.23
C SER A 43 16.03 14.07 5.22
N LEU A 44 15.58 13.19 6.12
CA LEU A 44 16.44 12.48 7.07
C LEU A 44 17.43 11.55 6.37
N LEU A 45 16.98 10.75 5.40
CA LEU A 45 17.85 9.87 4.60
C LEU A 45 18.87 10.67 3.80
N SER A 46 18.50 11.84 3.28
CA SER A 46 19.43 12.71 2.57
C SER A 46 20.47 13.34 3.50
N GLY A 47 20.08 13.69 4.72
CA GLY A 47 21.00 14.11 5.78
C GLY A 47 21.95 12.98 6.20
N LEU A 48 21.43 11.76 6.38
CA LEU A 48 22.23 10.60 6.74
C LEU A 48 23.20 10.21 5.61
N ALA A 49 22.75 10.27 4.36
CA ALA A 49 23.56 10.00 3.19
C ALA A 49 24.66 11.05 2.95
N ALA A 50 24.58 12.22 3.59
CA ALA A 50 25.65 13.21 3.53
C ALA A 50 26.92 12.76 4.30
N PHE A 51 26.78 11.80 5.22
CA PHE A 51 27.91 11.19 5.91
C PHE A 51 28.57 10.05 5.12
N LEU A 52 27.93 9.58 4.04
CA LEU A 52 28.44 8.50 3.20
C LEU A 52 29.23 9.06 2.00
N PRO A 53 30.20 8.29 1.47
CA PRO A 53 30.86 8.65 0.23
C PRO A 53 29.89 8.57 -0.96
N ARG A 54 30.23 9.27 -2.05
CA ARG A 54 29.35 9.45 -3.22
C ARG A 54 28.83 8.14 -3.83
N PRO A 55 29.65 7.09 -4.07
CA PRO A 55 29.15 5.88 -4.72
C PRO A 55 28.14 5.11 -3.85
N GLU A 56 28.36 5.05 -2.54
CA GLU A 56 27.48 4.37 -1.58
C GLU A 56 26.14 5.11 -1.45
N ARG A 57 26.16 6.45 -1.51
CA ARG A 57 24.95 7.27 -1.53
C ARG A 57 24.05 6.96 -2.72
N PHE A 58 24.63 6.84 -3.92
CA PHE A 58 23.85 6.44 -5.11
C PHE A 58 23.33 5.01 -5.00
N GLY A 59 24.15 4.08 -4.49
CA GLY A 59 23.73 2.70 -4.23
C GLY A 59 22.53 2.62 -3.29
N MET A 60 22.54 3.38 -2.19
CA MET A 60 21.44 3.45 -1.24
C MET A 60 20.13 3.91 -1.92
N TYR A 61 20.17 5.02 -2.65
CA TYR A 61 18.96 5.52 -3.34
C TYR A 61 18.46 4.54 -4.41
N PHE A 62 19.37 3.90 -5.14
CA PHE A 62 19.01 2.91 -6.16
C PHE A 62 18.30 1.70 -5.55
N VAL A 63 18.79 1.18 -4.43
CA VAL A 63 18.17 0.05 -3.71
C VAL A 63 16.78 0.43 -3.21
N LEU A 64 16.62 1.63 -2.62
CA LEU A 64 15.33 2.11 -2.12
C LEU A 64 14.28 2.23 -3.23
N ILE A 65 14.64 2.84 -4.37
CA ILE A 65 13.73 3.00 -5.52
C ILE A 65 13.36 1.63 -6.10
N THR A 66 14.34 0.72 -6.22
CA THR A 66 14.10 -0.61 -6.77
C THR A 66 13.14 -1.41 -5.89
N LEU A 67 13.29 -1.34 -4.56
CA LEU A 67 12.37 -1.98 -3.61
C LEU A 67 10.95 -1.41 -3.70
N GLU A 68 10.81 -0.08 -3.82
CA GLU A 68 9.50 0.58 -3.94
C GLU A 68 8.77 0.16 -5.22
N ILE A 69 9.47 0.14 -6.35
CA ILE A 69 8.92 -0.32 -7.63
C ILE A 69 8.54 -1.79 -7.55
N TRP A 70 9.43 -2.63 -7.00
CA TRP A 70 9.16 -4.05 -6.85
C TRP A 70 7.90 -4.30 -6.00
N SER A 71 7.79 -3.66 -4.84
CA SER A 71 6.60 -3.71 -4.00
C SER A 71 5.34 -3.26 -4.76
N SER A 72 5.42 -2.11 -5.44
CA SER A 72 4.29 -1.55 -6.21
C SER A 72 3.80 -2.49 -7.32
N VAL A 73 4.71 -3.19 -8.01
CA VAL A 73 4.35 -4.18 -9.03
C VAL A 73 3.63 -5.37 -8.39
N GLN A 74 4.08 -5.84 -7.23
CA GLN A 74 3.44 -6.96 -6.53
C GLN A 74 2.02 -6.65 -6.06
N PHE A 75 1.78 -5.42 -5.57
CA PHE A 75 0.47 -4.94 -5.09
C PHE A 75 -0.40 -4.29 -6.17
N SER A 76 0.11 -4.08 -7.38
CA SER A 76 -0.65 -3.52 -8.50
C SER A 76 -2.03 -4.14 -8.74
N PRO A 77 -2.22 -5.48 -8.72
CA PRO A 77 -3.56 -6.08 -8.86
C PRO A 77 -4.55 -5.68 -7.76
N LEU A 78 -4.09 -5.37 -6.55
CA LEU A 78 -4.97 -4.88 -5.49
C LEU A 78 -5.41 -3.44 -5.73
N THR A 79 -4.47 -2.60 -6.18
CA THR A 79 -4.74 -1.17 -6.41
C THR A 79 -5.61 -0.95 -7.64
N TYR A 80 -5.33 -1.66 -8.74
CA TYR A 80 -6.03 -1.49 -10.02
C TYR A 80 -7.20 -2.45 -10.21
N GLY A 81 -7.37 -3.44 -9.33
CA GLY A 81 -8.38 -4.49 -9.49
C GLY A 81 -8.11 -5.37 -10.72
N SER A 82 -6.85 -5.51 -11.15
CA SER A 82 -6.49 -6.33 -12.31
C SER A 82 -6.42 -7.82 -11.95
N PHE A 83 -6.37 -8.67 -12.98
CA PHE A 83 -6.28 -10.12 -12.79
C PHE A 83 -5.01 -10.51 -12.01
N MET A 84 -5.19 -11.33 -10.98
CA MET A 84 -4.11 -11.92 -10.17
C MET A 84 -4.19 -13.45 -10.24
N SER A 85 -3.06 -14.13 -10.45
CA SER A 85 -3.01 -15.60 -10.41
C SER A 85 -3.07 -16.11 -8.96
N ARG A 86 -3.56 -17.34 -8.77
CA ARG A 86 -3.61 -17.96 -7.43
C ARG A 86 -2.23 -18.13 -6.82
N GLU A 87 -1.24 -18.52 -7.62
CA GLU A 87 0.15 -18.69 -7.19
C GLU A 87 0.74 -17.36 -6.70
N HIS A 88 0.46 -16.26 -7.40
CA HIS A 88 0.88 -14.92 -6.99
C HIS A 88 0.24 -14.50 -5.66
N CYS A 89 -1.06 -14.75 -5.48
CA CYS A 89 -1.74 -14.47 -4.22
C CYS A 89 -1.16 -15.28 -3.05
N GLU A 90 -0.92 -16.57 -3.25
CA GLU A 90 -0.33 -17.45 -2.23
C GLU A 90 1.08 -17.01 -1.83
N SER A 91 1.85 -16.48 -2.78
CA SER A 91 3.18 -15.92 -2.49
C SER A 91 3.13 -14.66 -1.61
N LEU A 92 2.08 -13.84 -1.75
CA LEU A 92 1.87 -12.60 -1.00
C LEU A 92 1.21 -12.82 0.37
N ARG A 93 0.49 -13.92 0.54
CA ARG A 93 -0.30 -14.22 1.74
C ARG A 93 0.50 -14.15 3.06
N PRO A 94 1.72 -14.70 3.19
CA PRO A 94 2.47 -14.62 4.44
C PRO A 94 2.85 -13.18 4.80
N TRP A 95 3.24 -12.39 3.80
CA TRP A 95 3.56 -10.99 3.97
C TRP A 95 2.31 -10.20 4.35
N ALA A 96 1.21 -10.39 3.62
CA ALA A 96 -0.05 -9.69 3.85
C ALA A 96 -0.65 -10.01 5.22
N ASN A 97 -0.65 -11.29 5.63
CA ASN A 97 -1.16 -11.71 6.93
C ASN A 97 -0.31 -11.18 8.09
N ASN A 98 1.00 -11.04 7.90
CA ASN A 98 1.87 -10.43 8.91
C ASN A 98 1.63 -8.92 9.03
N LEU A 99 1.49 -8.24 7.89
CA LEU A 99 1.28 -6.79 7.83
C LEU A 99 -0.12 -6.37 8.30
N LEU A 100 -1.15 -7.14 7.91
CA LEU A 100 -2.56 -6.92 8.19
C LEU A 100 -3.05 -7.78 9.35
N ARG A 101 -2.24 -7.94 10.41
CA ARG A 101 -2.68 -8.61 11.65
C ARG A 101 -3.79 -7.79 12.32
N GLY A 102 -5.01 -7.97 11.85
CA GLY A 102 -6.23 -7.45 12.44
C GLY A 102 -6.90 -8.48 13.34
N HIS A 103 -7.90 -8.01 14.09
CA HIS A 103 -8.71 -8.83 15.00
C HIS A 103 -9.72 -9.75 14.27
N HIS A 104 -9.80 -9.64 12.94
CA HIS A 104 -10.52 -10.54 12.04
C HIS A 104 -9.47 -11.34 11.27
N GLY A 105 -9.46 -12.67 11.43
CA GLY A 105 -8.47 -13.58 10.82
C GLY A 105 -8.32 -13.43 9.30
N ASN A 106 -7.28 -14.08 8.74
CA ASN A 106 -6.85 -14.11 7.33
C ASN A 106 -7.84 -13.43 6.34
N GLN A 107 -7.74 -12.11 6.20
CA GLN A 107 -8.57 -11.33 5.27
C GLN A 107 -8.22 -11.59 3.80
N PHE A 108 -7.05 -12.15 3.55
CA PHE A 108 -6.52 -12.43 2.23
C PHE A 108 -6.90 -13.85 1.79
N ASP A 109 -8.08 -13.99 1.16
CA ASP A 109 -8.56 -15.27 0.60
C ASP A 109 -8.10 -15.45 -0.86
N CYS A 110 -7.10 -16.30 -1.07
CA CYS A 110 -6.58 -16.66 -2.39
C CYS A 110 -7.42 -17.73 -3.11
N SER A 111 -8.51 -18.20 -2.49
CA SER A 111 -9.48 -19.13 -3.11
C SER A 111 -10.42 -18.40 -4.08
N ILE A 112 -10.64 -17.10 -3.88
CA ILE A 112 -11.41 -16.25 -4.79
C ILE A 112 -10.52 -15.93 -6.00
N ALA A 113 -10.58 -16.76 -7.04
CA ALA A 113 -9.95 -16.43 -8.31
C ALA A 113 -10.58 -15.13 -8.85
N PRO A 114 -9.81 -14.06 -9.11
CA PRO A 114 -10.37 -12.90 -9.76
C PRO A 114 -10.64 -13.31 -11.21
N PHE A 115 -11.94 -13.44 -11.50
CA PHE A 115 -12.48 -13.23 -12.84
C PHE A 115 -12.15 -14.32 -13.87
N LYS A 116 -12.15 -15.60 -13.49
CA LYS A 116 -12.19 -16.70 -14.49
C LYS A 116 -13.58 -16.87 -15.15
N ASN A 117 -14.64 -16.37 -14.51
CA ASN A 117 -16.04 -16.72 -14.80
C ASN A 117 -16.98 -15.54 -15.11
N THR A 118 -16.49 -14.35 -15.45
CA THR A 118 -17.41 -13.26 -15.81
C THR A 118 -18.17 -13.54 -17.10
N THR A 119 -17.60 -14.33 -18.01
CA THR A 119 -18.32 -14.86 -19.17
C THR A 119 -19.49 -15.76 -18.75
N LEU A 120 -19.33 -16.62 -17.74
CA LEU A 120 -20.38 -17.51 -17.26
C LEU A 120 -21.45 -16.80 -16.41
N ILE A 121 -21.09 -15.76 -15.65
CA ILE A 121 -22.05 -14.96 -14.89
C ILE A 121 -22.86 -14.06 -15.82
N SER A 122 -22.24 -13.50 -16.86
CA SER A 122 -22.94 -12.69 -17.86
C SER A 122 -23.82 -13.55 -18.78
N LEU A 123 -23.37 -14.76 -19.17
CA LEU A 123 -24.21 -15.72 -19.90
C LEU A 123 -25.38 -16.23 -19.05
N SER A 124 -25.17 -16.62 -17.80
CA SER A 124 -26.28 -17.06 -16.92
C SER A 124 -27.25 -15.92 -16.57
N ALA A 125 -26.79 -14.67 -16.47
CA ALA A 125 -27.64 -13.50 -16.32
C ALA A 125 -28.44 -13.14 -17.59
N LEU A 126 -27.88 -13.36 -18.78
CA LEU A 126 -28.58 -13.17 -20.06
C LEU A 126 -29.57 -14.32 -20.33
N GLU A 127 -29.21 -15.56 -20.02
CA GLU A 127 -30.09 -16.74 -20.19
C GLU A 127 -31.27 -16.71 -19.20
N GLY A 128 -31.07 -16.15 -18.01
CA GLY A 128 -32.14 -15.84 -17.07
C GLY A 128 -33.08 -14.71 -17.53
N ARG A 129 -32.61 -13.79 -18.39
CA ARG A 129 -33.41 -12.70 -18.98
C ARG A 129 -34.13 -13.09 -20.27
N ALA A 130 -33.62 -14.08 -21.01
CA ALA A 130 -34.26 -14.61 -22.22
C ALA A 130 -35.39 -15.63 -21.92
N ARG A 131 -35.48 -16.12 -20.67
CA ARG A 131 -36.52 -17.06 -20.21
C ARG A 131 -37.72 -16.41 -19.50
N LYS A 132 -37.88 -15.09 -19.62
CA LYS A 132 -39.02 -14.33 -19.09
C LYS A 132 -39.66 -13.52 -20.20
#